data_AF-A0A3D4HCA3-F1
#
_entry.id   AF-A0A3D4HCA3-F1
#
_cell.length_a   1.000
_cell.length_b   1.000
_cell.length_c   1.000
_cell.angle_alpha   90.00
_cell.angle_beta   90.00
_cell.angle_gamma   90.00
#
_symmetry.space_group_name_H-M   'P 1'
#
loop_
_entity.id
_entity.type
_entity.pdbx_description
1 polymer ?
#
loop_
_entity_poly.entity_id
_entity_poly.type
_entity_poly.pdbx_seq_one_letter_code
_entity_poly.pdbx_strand_id
1 'polypeptide(L)'
;MTNLKEEIYLIYKKVRTIKNPDIKQKVVFNRYGWIHLSFDSRGHRRSSRDRRLRLNLFRYAHEVVRNSKCIIKETEGRIKSKRGKERSVKYYEIASICNGGKNHITVTIRKIENGNSHFWSIRRTSTKTKKALKKEGLL
;
A
#
# COMPACT_ATOMS: atom_id res chain seq x y z
N MET A 1 23.72 -15.07 -4.02
CA MET A 1 22.60 -14.76 -3.11
C MET A 1 21.86 -13.56 -3.66
N THR A 2 20.60 -13.70 -4.07
CA THR A 2 19.80 -12.59 -4.61
C THR A 2 19.51 -11.59 -3.50
N ASN A 3 19.79 -10.31 -3.73
CA ASN A 3 19.48 -9.26 -2.77
C ASN A 3 17.95 -9.20 -2.59
N LEU A 4 17.42 -9.25 -1.36
CA LEU A 4 15.97 -9.15 -1.08
C LEU A 4 15.32 -8.01 -1.86
N LYS A 5 16.00 -6.88 -2.01
CA LYS A 5 15.48 -5.73 -2.75
C LYS A 5 15.31 -6.03 -4.25
N GLU A 6 16.24 -6.77 -4.86
CA GLU A 6 16.18 -7.15 -6.28
C GLU A 6 15.06 -8.14 -6.53
N GLU A 7 14.92 -9.16 -5.69
CA GLU A 7 13.82 -10.13 -5.77
C GLU A 7 12.46 -9.43 -5.70
N ILE A 8 12.27 -8.57 -4.69
CA ILE A 8 11.02 -7.82 -4.53
C ILE A 8 10.81 -6.81 -5.66
N TYR A 9 11.88 -6.27 -6.26
CA TYR A 9 11.77 -5.38 -7.42
C TYR A 9 11.24 -6.11 -8.66
N LEU A 10 11.70 -7.35 -8.90
CA LEU A 10 11.19 -8.19 -9.99
C LEU A 10 9.69 -8.49 -9.80
N ILE A 11 9.27 -8.81 -8.58
CA ILE A 11 7.85 -9.00 -8.22
C ILE A 11 7.06 -7.69 -8.46
N TYR A 12 7.58 -6.56 -7.97
CA TYR A 12 6.95 -5.24 -8.12
C TYR A 12 6.71 -4.90 -9.60
N LYS A 13 7.71 -5.13 -10.44
CA LYS A 13 7.62 -4.91 -11.90
C LYS A 13 6.60 -5.82 -12.57
N LYS A 14 6.50 -7.09 -12.16
CA LYS A 14 5.57 -8.07 -12.74
C LYS A 14 4.11 -7.74 -12.43
N VAL A 15 3.81 -7.24 -11.23
CA VAL A 15 2.44 -6.96 -10.80
C VAL A 15 1.74 -5.91 -11.67
N ARG A 16 2.44 -4.84 -12.08
CA ARG A 16 1.98 -3.66 -12.88
C ARG A 16 0.66 -3.02 -12.41
N THR A 17 -0.47 -3.72 -12.50
CA THR A 17 -1.80 -3.26 -12.11
C THR A 17 -2.66 -4.39 -11.55
N ILE A 18 -3.45 -4.10 -10.50
CA ILE A 18 -4.41 -5.06 -9.92
C ILE A 18 -5.79 -4.40 -9.81
N LYS A 19 -6.86 -5.09 -10.21
CA LYS A 19 -8.23 -4.63 -9.93
C LYS A 19 -8.56 -4.90 -8.46
N ASN A 20 -8.96 -3.87 -7.72
CA ASN A 20 -9.51 -4.03 -6.38
C ASN A 20 -11.06 -3.90 -6.47
N PRO A 21 -11.82 -4.83 -5.88
CA PRO A 21 -13.28 -4.85 -6.01
C PRO A 21 -13.95 -3.63 -5.36
N ASP A 22 -13.45 -3.19 -4.20
CA ASP A 22 -14.08 -2.14 -3.40
C ASP A 22 -13.77 -0.73 -3.90
N ILE A 23 -12.53 -0.51 -4.34
CA ILE A 23 -12.08 0.76 -4.94
C ILE A 23 -12.68 0.95 -6.35
N LYS A 24 -13.25 -0.10 -6.96
CA LYS A 24 -13.85 -0.11 -8.31
C LYS A 24 -12.92 0.39 -9.42
N GLN A 25 -11.61 0.47 -9.16
CA GLN A 25 -10.59 0.93 -10.09
C GLN A 25 -9.37 0.00 -10.06
N LYS A 26 -8.53 0.10 -11.10
CA LYS A 26 -7.22 -0.55 -11.12
C LYS A 26 -6.27 0.21 -10.21
N VAL A 27 -5.57 -0.53 -9.35
CA VAL A 27 -4.46 -0.05 -8.52
C VAL A 27 -3.16 -0.26 -9.26
N VAL A 28 -2.49 0.83 -9.60
CA VAL A 28 -1.23 0.83 -10.35
C VAL A 28 -0.03 0.71 -9.39
N PHE A 29 0.92 -0.14 -9.71
CA PHE A 29 2.19 -0.28 -9.00
C PHE A 29 3.26 0.49 -9.77
N ASN A 30 3.43 1.77 -9.43
CA ASN A 30 4.32 2.70 -10.14
C ASN A 30 5.60 3.01 -9.35
N ARG A 31 6.48 3.84 -9.93
CA ARG A 31 7.75 4.22 -9.29
C ARG A 31 7.58 4.86 -7.92
N TYR A 32 6.48 5.58 -7.68
CA TYR A 32 6.25 6.28 -6.42
C TYR A 32 6.02 5.30 -5.27
N GLY A 33 5.20 4.28 -5.51
CA GLY A 33 4.99 3.22 -4.54
C GLY A 33 6.27 2.43 -4.23
N TRP A 34 7.11 2.17 -5.25
CA TRP A 34 8.41 1.53 -5.06
C TRP A 34 9.35 2.36 -4.17
N ILE A 35 9.52 3.64 -4.48
CA ILE A 35 10.32 4.57 -3.66
C ILE A 35 9.80 4.58 -2.23
N HIS A 36 8.49 4.59 -2.07
CA HIS A 36 7.84 4.64 -0.77
C HIS A 36 7.86 3.30 -0.01
N LEU A 37 8.57 2.27 -0.48
CA LEU A 37 9.03 1.16 0.38
C LEU A 37 10.31 1.52 1.14
N SER A 38 11.15 2.39 0.57
CA SER A 38 12.44 2.81 1.13
C SER A 38 12.42 4.17 1.83
N PHE A 39 11.50 5.06 1.43
CA PHE A 39 11.41 6.45 1.90
C PHE A 39 10.00 6.76 2.42
N ASP A 40 9.89 7.59 3.45
CA ASP A 40 8.61 8.07 3.97
C ASP A 40 7.98 9.16 3.08
N SER A 41 6.82 9.68 3.51
CA SER A 41 6.09 10.70 2.76
C SER A 41 6.76 12.07 2.76
N ARG A 42 7.72 12.30 3.67
CA ARG A 42 8.57 13.51 3.72
C ARG A 42 9.83 13.36 2.87
N GLY A 43 10.06 12.17 2.31
CA GLY A 43 11.24 11.86 1.50
C GLY A 43 12.43 11.39 2.32
N HIS A 44 12.28 11.18 3.63
CA HIS A 44 13.37 10.66 4.45
C HIS A 44 13.52 9.16 4.27
N ARG A 45 14.77 8.69 4.25
CA ARG A 45 15.06 7.26 4.16
C ARG A 45 14.60 6.57 5.44
N ARG A 46 13.82 5.51 5.30
CA ARG A 46 13.37 4.72 6.45
C ARG A 46 14.51 3.90 7.04
N SER A 47 14.38 3.55 8.32
CA SER A 47 15.35 2.68 9.01
C SER A 47 15.54 1.35 8.28
N SER A 48 16.71 0.73 8.43
CA SER A 48 17.01 -0.56 7.78
C SER A 48 16.00 -1.66 8.16
N ARG A 49 15.52 -1.66 9.42
CA ARG A 49 14.49 -2.58 9.91
C ARG A 49 13.16 -2.37 9.19
N ASP A 50 12.68 -1.13 9.08
CA ASP A 50 11.39 -0.85 8.44
C ASP A 50 11.43 -1.12 6.94
N ARG A 51 12.53 -0.78 6.27
CA ARG A 51 12.72 -1.12 4.85
C ARG A 51 12.64 -2.63 4.60
N ARG A 52 13.36 -3.43 5.39
CA ARG A 52 13.31 -4.91 5.28
C ARG A 52 11.91 -5.44 5.55
N LEU A 53 11.22 -4.93 6.57
CA LEU A 53 9.85 -5.32 6.88
C LEU A 53 8.93 -5.06 5.68
N ARG A 54 8.93 -3.83 5.14
CA ARG A 54 8.06 -3.45 4.02
C ARG A 54 8.34 -4.26 2.75
N LEU A 55 9.61 -4.54 2.46
CA LEU A 55 10.01 -5.41 1.35
C LEU A 55 9.46 -6.83 1.55
N ASN A 56 9.58 -7.41 2.75
CA ASN A 56 9.04 -8.73 3.04
C ASN A 56 7.51 -8.77 2.97
N LEU A 57 6.82 -7.74 3.47
CA LEU A 57 5.36 -7.65 3.38
C LEU A 57 4.90 -7.48 1.93
N PHE A 58 5.70 -6.83 1.07
CA PHE A 58 5.34 -6.59 -0.33
C PHE A 58 5.05 -7.88 -1.11
N ARG A 59 5.66 -9.02 -0.72
CA ARG A 59 5.35 -10.34 -1.29
C ARG A 59 3.84 -10.62 -1.34
N TYR A 60 3.10 -10.12 -0.35
CA TYR A 60 1.65 -10.29 -0.20
C TYR A 60 0.83 -9.08 -0.66
N ALA A 61 1.45 -8.00 -1.14
CA ALA A 61 0.73 -6.79 -1.52
C ALA A 61 -0.32 -7.05 -2.60
N HIS A 62 -0.02 -7.96 -3.53
CA HIS A 62 -0.93 -8.33 -4.60
C HIS A 62 -2.18 -9.05 -4.09
N GLU A 63 -2.00 -9.95 -3.13
CA GLU A 63 -3.08 -10.69 -2.46
C GLU A 63 -3.98 -9.74 -1.68
N VAL A 64 -3.38 -8.84 -0.89
CA VAL A 64 -4.14 -7.83 -0.12
C VAL A 64 -4.98 -6.95 -1.04
N VAL A 65 -4.39 -6.45 -2.14
CA VAL A 65 -5.09 -5.56 -3.07
C VAL A 65 -6.18 -6.29 -3.85
N ARG A 66 -6.00 -7.58 -4.16
CA ARG A 66 -7.01 -8.37 -4.87
C ARG A 66 -8.16 -8.80 -3.96
N ASN A 67 -7.85 -9.21 -2.73
CA ASN A 67 -8.80 -9.90 -1.85
C ASN A 67 -9.48 -8.97 -0.85
N SER A 68 -8.92 -7.78 -0.56
CA SER A 68 -9.55 -6.87 0.40
C SER A 68 -10.88 -6.35 -0.16
N LYS A 69 -11.93 -6.55 0.63
CA LYS A 69 -13.32 -6.23 0.29
C LYS A 69 -13.83 -4.95 0.98
N CYS A 70 -12.99 -4.27 1.76
CA CYS A 70 -13.38 -3.07 2.48
C CYS A 70 -12.25 -2.02 2.54
N ILE A 71 -12.63 -0.76 2.41
CA ILE A 71 -11.83 0.39 2.82
C ILE A 71 -12.02 0.58 4.33
N ILE A 72 -10.92 0.45 5.06
CA ILE A 72 -10.87 0.58 6.53
C ILE A 72 -10.83 2.05 6.92
N LYS A 73 -10.14 2.84 6.10
CA LYS A 73 -9.97 4.27 6.32
C LYS A 73 -9.84 4.97 4.98
N GLU A 74 -10.64 6.01 4.81
CA GLU A 74 -10.44 7.02 3.77
C GLU A 74 -9.96 8.31 4.44
N THR A 75 -8.92 8.93 3.87
CA THR A 75 -8.47 10.26 4.28
C THR A 75 -8.20 11.11 3.06
N GLU A 76 -8.63 12.35 3.10
CA GLU A 76 -8.37 13.34 2.06
C GLU A 76 -7.27 14.31 2.50
N GLY A 77 -6.65 14.97 1.53
CA GLY A 77 -5.68 16.02 1.79
C GLY A 77 -5.26 16.74 0.53
N ARG A 78 -4.21 17.55 0.65
CA ARG A 78 -3.57 18.25 -0.46
C ARG A 78 -2.10 17.91 -0.54
N ILE A 79 -1.57 17.82 -1.76
CA ILE A 79 -0.15 17.67 -2.04
C ILE A 79 0.31 18.76 -3.01
N LYS A 80 1.54 19.22 -2.84
CA LYS A 80 2.18 20.13 -3.79
C LYS A 80 2.89 19.31 -4.87
N SER A 81 2.54 19.55 -6.13
CA SER A 81 3.25 18.96 -7.25
C SER A 81 4.66 19.53 -7.39
N LYS A 82 5.52 18.89 -8.18
CA LYS A 82 6.87 19.41 -8.48
C LYS A 82 6.84 20.82 -9.09
N ARG A 83 5.75 21.20 -9.76
CA ARG A 83 5.57 22.53 -10.36
C ARG A 83 4.90 23.53 -9.40
N GLY A 84 4.83 23.21 -8.11
CA GLY A 84 4.25 24.09 -7.10
C GLY A 84 2.71 24.10 -7.03
N LYS A 85 2.00 23.53 -8.00
CA LYS A 85 0.53 23.44 -7.98
C LYS A 85 0.03 22.47 -6.90
N GLU A 86 -0.90 22.91 -6.08
CA GLU A 86 -1.62 22.06 -5.13
C GLU A 86 -2.61 21.16 -5.85
N ARG A 87 -2.73 19.91 -5.37
CA ARG A 87 -3.64 18.90 -5.91
C ARG A 87 -4.33 18.17 -4.78
N SER A 88 -5.62 17.88 -4.96
CA SER A 88 -6.35 17.02 -4.03
C SER A 88 -5.82 15.60 -4.09
N VAL A 89 -5.78 14.95 -2.93
CA VAL A 89 -5.35 13.56 -2.81
C VAL A 89 -6.28 12.81 -1.86
N LYS A 90 -6.63 11.58 -2.23
CA LYS A 90 -7.31 10.61 -1.38
C LYS A 90 -6.37 9.46 -1.07
N TYR A 91 -6.43 8.99 0.16
CA TYR A 91 -5.75 7.79 0.61
C TYR A 91 -6.77 6.79 1.14
N TYR A 92 -6.67 5.57 0.65
CA TYR A 92 -7.48 4.44 1.07
C TYR A 92 -6.57 3.44 1.79
N GLU A 93 -6.91 3.08 3.02
CA GLU A 93 -6.30 1.96 3.70
C GLU A 93 -7.20 0.73 3.54
N ILE A 94 -6.64 -0.32 2.95
CA ILE A 94 -7.25 -1.65 2.86
C ILE A 94 -6.38 -2.63 3.65
N ALA A 95 -6.96 -3.69 4.17
CA ALA A 95 -6.18 -4.73 4.84
C ALA A 95 -6.70 -6.13 4.55
N SER A 96 -5.82 -7.09 4.79
CA SER A 96 -6.12 -8.51 4.70
C SER A 96 -5.20 -9.29 5.65
N ILE A 97 -5.58 -10.53 5.97
CA ILE A 97 -4.67 -11.49 6.58
C ILE A 97 -4.17 -12.43 5.49
N CYS A 98 -2.86 -12.57 5.42
CA CYS A 98 -2.18 -13.43 4.47
C CYS A 98 -1.31 -14.46 5.22
N ASN A 99 -0.81 -15.45 4.48
CA ASN A 99 0.11 -16.47 5.01
C ASN A 99 -0.48 -17.26 6.19
N GLY A 100 -1.68 -17.80 6.02
CA GLY A 100 -2.35 -18.65 7.03
C GLY A 100 -2.58 -17.95 8.37
N GLY A 101 -2.91 -16.65 8.36
CA GLY A 101 -3.16 -15.89 9.59
C GLY A 101 -1.96 -15.13 10.15
N LYS A 102 -0.73 -15.42 9.71
CA LYS A 102 0.49 -14.88 10.32
C LYS A 102 0.73 -13.40 10.00
N ASN A 103 0.31 -12.95 8.82
CA ASN A 103 0.59 -11.60 8.33
C ASN A 103 -0.70 -10.80 8.20
N HIS A 104 -0.96 -9.92 9.16
CA HIS A 104 -2.00 -8.89 9.01
C HIS A 104 -1.36 -7.67 8.37
N ILE A 105 -1.81 -7.33 7.17
CA ILE A 105 -1.17 -6.33 6.32
C ILE A 105 -2.17 -5.23 5.98
N THR A 106 -1.75 -3.98 6.14
CA THR A 106 -2.46 -2.82 5.61
C THR A 106 -1.70 -2.27 4.41
N VAL A 107 -2.40 -2.11 3.29
CA VAL A 107 -1.92 -1.42 2.09
C VAL A 107 -2.59 -0.06 2.02
N THR A 108 -1.78 0.97 1.79
CA THR A 108 -2.27 2.32 1.48
C THR A 108 -2.27 2.50 -0.03
N ILE A 109 -3.40 2.90 -0.57
CA ILE A 109 -3.61 3.27 -1.97
C ILE A 109 -3.83 4.78 -2.02
N ARG A 110 -3.20 5.44 -2.98
CA ARG A 110 -3.30 6.89 -3.16
C ARG A 110 -3.92 7.21 -4.52
N LYS A 111 -4.83 8.16 -4.54
CA LYS A 111 -5.44 8.71 -5.76
C LYS A 111 -5.27 10.23 -5.75
N ILE A 112 -4.75 10.79 -6.83
CA ILE A 112 -4.53 12.23 -6.98
C ILE A 112 -5.55 12.74 -7.99
N GLU A 113 -6.40 13.68 -7.57
CA GLU A 113 -7.48 14.22 -8.40
C GLU A 113 -8.27 13.09 -9.09
N ASN A 114 -8.46 13.21 -10.41
CA ASN A 114 -9.16 12.22 -11.25
C ASN A 114 -8.22 11.15 -11.84
N GLY A 115 -6.97 11.07 -11.36
CA GLY A 115 -5.99 10.10 -11.83
C GLY A 115 -6.23 8.68 -11.34
N ASN A 116 -5.36 7.76 -11.76
CA ASN A 116 -5.42 6.36 -11.32
C ASN A 116 -5.02 6.20 -9.85
N SER A 117 -5.76 5.37 -9.14
CA SER A 117 -5.34 4.81 -7.86
C SER A 117 -4.02 4.05 -8.01
N HIS A 118 -3.09 4.26 -7.10
CA HIS A 118 -1.81 3.55 -7.10
C HIS A 118 -1.41 3.09 -5.72
N PHE A 119 -0.68 1.98 -5.67
CA PHE A 119 -0.02 1.51 -4.46
C PHE A 119 0.89 2.62 -3.93
N TRP A 120 0.69 3.00 -2.68
CA TRP A 120 1.50 4.01 -2.02
C TRP A 120 2.38 3.42 -0.92
N SER A 121 1.86 2.51 -0.10
CA SER A 121 2.59 2.01 1.06
C SER A 121 2.06 0.67 1.54
N ILE A 122 2.86 -0.05 2.32
CA ILE A 122 2.48 -1.30 2.99
C ILE A 122 3.04 -1.35 4.40
N ARG A 123 2.27 -1.79 5.38
CA ARG A 123 2.70 -1.92 6.78
C ARG A 123 2.00 -3.09 7.46
N ARG A 124 2.47 -3.46 8.65
CA ARG A 124 1.68 -4.33 9.54
C ARG A 124 0.39 -3.60 9.92
N THR A 125 -0.70 -4.35 9.95
CA THR A 125 -1.98 -3.85 10.46
C THR A 125 -1.82 -3.48 11.93
N SER A 126 -2.24 -2.26 12.28
CA SER A 126 -2.18 -1.78 13.66
C SER A 126 -3.27 -2.44 14.50
N THR A 127 -3.09 -2.47 15.82
CA THR A 127 -4.10 -3.02 16.74
C THR A 127 -5.46 -2.35 16.57
N LYS A 128 -5.48 -1.02 16.35
CA LYS A 128 -6.71 -0.27 16.07
C LYS A 128 -7.43 -0.79 14.83
N THR A 129 -6.70 -0.99 13.74
CA THR A 129 -7.27 -1.54 12.50
C THR A 129 -7.75 -2.99 12.67
N LYS A 130 -7.02 -3.83 13.41
CA LYS A 130 -7.49 -5.20 13.71
C LYS A 130 -8.82 -5.19 14.47
N LYS A 131 -8.96 -4.32 15.47
CA LYS A 131 -10.23 -4.18 16.22
C LYS A 131 -11.37 -3.73 15.31
N ALA A 132 -11.12 -2.76 14.42
CA ALA A 132 -12.12 -2.30 13.46
C ALA A 132 -12.58 -3.44 12.53
N LEU A 133 -11.64 -4.18 11.94
CA LEU A 133 -12.00 -5.29 11.05
C LEU A 133 -12.77 -6.43 11.76
N LYS A 134 -12.42 -6.74 13.02
CA LYS A 134 -13.16 -7.74 13.81
C LYS A 134 -14.61 -7.31 14.07
N LYS A 135 -14.84 -6.01 14.31
CA LYS A 135 -16.18 -5.45 14.50
C LYS A 135 -17.04 -5.60 13.23
N GLU A 136 -16.43 -5.46 12.07
CA GLU A 136 -17.09 -5.61 10.76
C GLU A 136 -17.21 -7.08 10.29
N GLY A 137 -16.78 -8.06 11.09
CA GLY A 137 -16.81 -9.49 10.71
C GLY A 137 -15.81 -9.86 9.61
N LEU A 138 -14.76 -9.05 9.42
CA LEU A 138 -13.74 -9.21 8.38
C LEU A 138 -12.41 -9.80 8.92
N LEU A 139 -12.36 -10.07 10.22
CA LEU A 139 -11.35 -10.80 10.98
C LEU A 139 -12.04 -11.64 12.07
#